data_AF-A0A353FLJ5-F1
#
_entry.id   AF-A0A353FLJ5-F1
#
_cell.length_a   1.000
_cell.length_b   1.000
_cell.length_c   1.000
_cell.angle_alpha   90.00
_cell.angle_beta   90.00
_cell.angle_gamma   90.00
#
_symmetry.space_group_name_H-M   'P 1'
#
loop_
_entity.id
_entity.type
_entity.pdbx_description
1 polymer ?
#
loop_
_entity_poly.entity_id
_entity_poly.type
_entity_poly.pdbx_seq_one_letter_code
_entity_poly.pdbx_strand_id
1 'polypeptide(L)'
;MITLKELNSPKSDRGTLRNQGFTLLEMMVVIMIIGILSTSLVVMVPEFIDRAQMAASEKNMRDVYAGMLMYQEDHNGSWPRDDGQRFFLRLWKDRYLDRTEKNAQKFFSPRDGFNNYIPEGVSVEEYLDDWDNIGPSTTSYAGFNSGGDRLLRRKLVKDPGNTVIMSDAYLVHRNAIVYMTADGATHRLLIADLAERVGMDIDELLEMGLEPGPGCIAEELRTVSND
;
A
#
# COMPACT_ATOMS: atom_id res chain seq x y z
N MET A 1 24.11 89.41 -15.14
CA MET A 1 22.67 89.73 -15.05
C MET A 1 22.01 89.25 -16.34
N ILE A 2 21.66 87.97 -16.43
CA ILE A 2 20.95 87.37 -17.58
C ILE A 2 19.91 86.39 -17.03
N THR A 3 18.67 86.86 -17.09
CA THR A 3 17.38 86.20 -17.32
C THR A 3 17.23 84.68 -17.08
N LEU A 4 16.39 84.34 -16.10
CA LEU A 4 15.74 83.04 -15.93
C LEU A 4 14.82 82.78 -17.13
N LYS A 5 15.10 81.69 -17.87
CA LYS A 5 14.15 81.11 -18.84
C LYS A 5 13.62 79.82 -18.24
N GLU A 6 12.31 79.79 -18.07
CA GLU A 6 11.50 78.69 -17.55
C GLU A 6 11.88 77.34 -18.17
N LEU A 7 12.30 76.40 -17.34
CA LEU A 7 12.33 74.97 -17.68
C LEU A 7 11.10 74.32 -17.06
N ASN A 8 10.17 74.02 -17.96
CA ASN A 8 8.91 73.33 -17.75
C ASN A 8 9.12 72.05 -16.92
N SER A 9 8.57 72.01 -15.71
CA SER A 9 8.52 70.79 -14.89
C SER A 9 7.61 69.76 -15.58
N PRO A 10 8.05 68.49 -15.76
CA PRO A 10 7.18 67.45 -16.25
C PRO A 10 6.04 67.24 -15.24
N LYS A 11 4.79 67.46 -15.67
CA LYS A 11 3.62 67.04 -14.91
C LYS A 11 3.66 65.53 -14.79
N SER A 12 4.02 65.04 -13.60
CA SER A 12 3.84 63.64 -13.22
C SER A 12 2.34 63.40 -13.11
N ASP A 13 1.74 62.84 -14.16
CA ASP A 13 0.42 62.21 -14.09
C ASP A 13 0.55 60.99 -13.16
N ARG A 14 0.45 61.24 -11.86
CA ARG A 14 0.19 60.20 -10.88
C ARG A 14 -1.25 59.78 -11.07
N GLY A 15 -1.48 58.90 -12.03
CA GLY A 15 -2.70 58.11 -12.10
C GLY A 15 -2.90 57.45 -10.75
N THR A 16 -3.85 57.97 -9.98
CA THR A 16 -4.26 57.38 -8.72
C THR A 16 -4.87 56.03 -9.05
N LEU A 17 -4.09 54.95 -8.84
CA LEU A 17 -4.63 53.60 -8.86
C LEU A 17 -5.72 53.57 -7.77
N ARG A 18 -6.98 53.68 -8.18
CA ARG A 18 -8.13 53.52 -7.29
C ARG A 18 -8.00 52.12 -6.69
N ASN A 19 -7.74 52.05 -5.39
CA ASN A 19 -7.94 50.82 -4.64
C ASN A 19 -9.43 50.48 -4.68
N GLN A 20 -9.81 49.63 -5.63
CA GLN A 20 -11.11 48.99 -5.63
C GLN A 20 -11.08 47.92 -4.53
N GLY A 21 -11.84 48.15 -3.46
CA GLY A 21 -12.06 47.15 -2.43
C GLY A 21 -13.02 46.08 -2.93
N PHE A 22 -12.79 44.82 -2.53
CA PHE A 22 -13.70 43.72 -2.80
C PHE A 22 -15.06 43.97 -2.16
N THR A 23 -16.12 43.59 -2.85
CA THR A 23 -17.49 43.66 -2.33
C THR A 23 -17.78 42.45 -1.43
N LEU A 24 -18.68 42.62 -0.45
CA LEU A 24 -19.18 41.50 0.36
C LEU A 24 -19.80 40.39 -0.49
N LEU A 25 -20.48 40.78 -1.58
CA LEU A 25 -21.11 39.85 -2.50
C LEU A 25 -20.07 38.99 -3.24
N GLU A 26 -18.96 39.58 -3.70
CA GLU A 26 -17.87 38.82 -4.33
C GLU A 26 -17.29 37.78 -3.37
N MET A 27 -17.05 38.14 -2.12
CA MET A 27 -16.56 37.16 -1.13
C MET A 27 -17.61 36.09 -0.82
N MET A 28 -18.90 36.44 -0.77
CA MET A 28 -19.99 35.49 -0.50
C MET A 28 -20.15 34.45 -1.63
N VAL A 29 -20.12 34.88 -2.88
CA VAL A 29 -20.24 33.97 -4.04
C VAL A 29 -19.02 33.06 -4.12
N VAL A 30 -17.82 33.58 -3.82
CA VAL A 30 -16.59 32.78 -3.82
C VAL A 30 -16.64 31.68 -2.76
N ILE A 31 -16.99 31.99 -1.51
CA ILE A 31 -17.09 30.95 -0.47
C ILE A 31 -18.22 29.95 -0.75
N MET A 32 -19.31 30.39 -1.38
CA MET A 32 -20.40 29.51 -1.79
C MET A 32 -19.93 28.50 -2.85
N ILE A 33 -19.22 28.96 -3.88
CA ILE A 33 -18.67 28.09 -4.94
C ILE A 33 -17.62 27.14 -4.35
N ILE A 34 -16.70 27.64 -3.52
CA ILE A 34 -15.69 26.81 -2.82
C ILE A 34 -16.38 25.76 -1.95
N GLY A 35 -17.45 26.11 -1.24
CA GLY A 35 -18.21 25.17 -0.42
C GLY A 35 -18.82 24.02 -1.22
N ILE A 36 -19.45 24.31 -2.37
CA ILE A 36 -20.05 23.31 -3.25
C ILE A 36 -18.98 22.38 -3.87
N LEU A 37 -17.84 22.94 -4.30
CA LEU A 37 -16.76 22.12 -4.86
C LEU A 37 -16.11 21.26 -3.77
N SER A 38 -15.87 21.82 -2.58
CA SER A 38 -15.21 21.14 -1.47
C SER A 38 -16.00 19.93 -0.98
N THR A 39 -17.34 19.99 -0.94
CA THR A 39 -18.16 18.85 -0.50
C THR A 39 -18.00 17.62 -1.40
N SER A 40 -17.95 17.80 -2.73
CA SER A 40 -17.73 16.68 -3.67
C SER A 40 -16.36 16.01 -3.47
N LEU A 41 -15.30 16.80 -3.25
CA LEU A 41 -13.95 16.29 -3.02
C LEU A 41 -13.85 15.48 -1.72
N VAL A 42 -14.48 15.96 -0.64
CA VAL A 42 -14.45 15.29 0.67
C VAL A 42 -14.98 13.85 0.59
N VAL A 43 -16.03 13.60 -0.20
CA VAL A 43 -16.61 12.26 -0.34
C VAL A 43 -15.70 11.32 -1.14
N MET A 44 -15.02 11.83 -2.17
CA MET A 44 -14.29 11.00 -3.14
C MET A 44 -12.83 10.69 -2.74
N VAL A 45 -12.18 11.60 -2.02
CA VAL A 45 -10.75 11.50 -1.65
C VAL A 45 -10.41 10.21 -0.88
N PRO A 46 -11.21 9.74 0.12
CA PRO A 46 -10.87 8.53 0.86
C PRO A 46 -10.75 7.28 -0.01
N GLU A 47 -11.62 7.12 -1.01
CA GLU A 47 -11.59 5.98 -1.94
C GLU A 47 -10.36 6.05 -2.86
N PHE A 48 -9.99 7.24 -3.32
CA PHE A 48 -8.77 7.42 -4.10
C PHE A 48 -7.51 7.11 -3.32
N ILE A 49 -7.43 7.54 -2.06
CA ILE A 49 -6.30 7.22 -1.18
C ILE A 49 -6.19 5.71 -1.00
N ASP A 50 -7.30 5.02 -0.74
CA ASP A 50 -7.30 3.56 -0.57
C ASP A 50 -6.84 2.83 -1.84
N ARG A 51 -7.29 3.27 -3.02
CA ARG A 51 -6.81 2.74 -4.31
C ARG A 51 -5.32 2.98 -4.54
N ALA A 52 -4.81 4.15 -4.14
CA ALA A 52 -3.38 4.45 -4.22
C ALA A 52 -2.57 3.58 -3.24
N GLN A 53 -3.09 3.36 -2.04
CA GLN A 53 -2.49 2.46 -1.04
C GLN A 53 -2.44 1.02 -1.57
N MET A 54 -3.52 0.50 -2.15
CA MET A 54 -3.53 -0.83 -2.80
C MET A 54 -2.46 -0.94 -3.90
N ALA A 55 -2.38 0.07 -4.78
CA ALA A 55 -1.37 0.09 -5.85
C ALA A 55 0.06 0.12 -5.29
N ALA A 56 0.27 0.79 -4.15
CA ALA A 56 1.55 0.80 -3.47
C ALA A 56 1.87 -0.53 -2.77
N SER A 57 0.88 -1.21 -2.16
CA SER A 57 1.03 -2.59 -1.65
C SER A 57 1.42 -3.56 -2.76
N GLU A 58 0.76 -3.51 -3.92
CA GLU A 58 1.15 -4.32 -5.09
C GLU A 58 2.59 -4.04 -5.53
N LYS A 59 3.00 -2.77 -5.55
CA LYS A 59 4.37 -2.41 -5.88
C LYS A 59 5.35 -3.01 -4.87
N ASN A 60 5.03 -2.93 -3.57
CA ASN A 60 5.83 -3.54 -2.52
C ASN A 60 5.98 -5.06 -2.73
N MET A 61 4.89 -5.77 -3.03
CA MET A 61 4.93 -7.20 -3.35
C MET A 61 5.80 -7.50 -4.57
N ARG A 62 5.71 -6.71 -5.65
CA ARG A 62 6.57 -6.86 -6.84
C ARG A 62 8.05 -6.59 -6.54
N ASP A 63 8.35 -5.60 -5.70
CA ASP A 63 9.71 -5.33 -5.25
C ASP A 63 10.26 -6.52 -4.43
N VAL A 64 9.43 -7.16 -3.58
CA VAL A 64 9.79 -8.40 -2.86
C VAL A 64 9.99 -9.56 -3.84
N TYR A 65 9.12 -9.69 -4.84
CA TYR A 65 9.25 -10.71 -5.89
C TYR A 65 10.55 -10.59 -6.69
N ALA A 66 11.01 -9.37 -6.97
CA ALA A 66 12.31 -9.17 -7.61
C ALA A 66 13.46 -9.78 -6.76
N GLY A 67 13.38 -9.64 -5.43
CA GLY A 67 14.30 -10.33 -4.52
C GLY A 67 14.15 -11.85 -4.53
N MET A 68 12.93 -12.38 -4.70
CA MET A 68 12.71 -13.82 -4.88
C MET A 68 13.38 -14.37 -6.14
N LEU A 69 13.35 -13.62 -7.25
CA LEU A 69 14.02 -14.02 -8.48
C LEU A 69 15.54 -14.09 -8.29
N MET A 70 16.13 -13.11 -7.59
CA MET A 70 17.55 -13.15 -7.23
C MET A 70 17.88 -14.33 -6.32
N TYR A 71 17.03 -14.61 -5.33
CA TYR A 71 17.18 -15.78 -4.46
C TYR A 71 17.17 -17.08 -5.27
N GLN A 72 16.23 -17.22 -6.20
CA GLN A 72 16.13 -18.39 -7.07
C GLN A 72 17.35 -18.56 -7.97
N GLU A 73 17.90 -17.47 -8.51
CA GLU A 73 19.12 -17.50 -9.32
C GLU A 73 20.29 -18.13 -8.56
N ASP A 74 20.48 -17.72 -7.29
CA ASP A 74 21.53 -18.27 -6.41
C ASP A 74 21.23 -19.69 -5.90
N HIS A 75 19.96 -20.08 -5.84
CA HIS A 75 19.49 -21.35 -5.27
C HIS A 75 18.98 -22.35 -6.32
N ASN A 76 19.51 -22.31 -7.54
CA ASN A 76 19.20 -23.24 -8.63
C ASN A 76 17.69 -23.35 -8.92
N GLY A 77 16.99 -22.21 -8.96
CA GLY A 77 15.54 -22.13 -9.18
C GLY A 77 14.68 -22.56 -7.99
N SER A 78 15.29 -22.80 -6.82
CA SER A 78 14.54 -23.19 -5.62
C SER A 78 13.91 -21.97 -4.94
N TRP A 79 12.64 -22.12 -4.55
CA TRP A 79 11.99 -21.18 -3.63
C TRP A 79 12.60 -21.28 -2.22
N PRO A 80 12.49 -20.22 -1.39
CA PRO A 80 12.78 -20.30 0.04
C PRO A 80 12.08 -21.51 0.67
N ARG A 81 12.70 -22.12 1.69
CA ARG A 81 12.17 -23.34 2.35
C ARG A 81 11.28 -23.06 3.55
N ASP A 82 11.29 -21.83 4.02
CA ASP A 82 10.46 -21.35 5.12
C ASP A 82 8.97 -21.34 4.73
N ASP A 83 8.09 -21.21 5.71
CA ASP A 83 6.64 -21.10 5.56
C ASP A 83 6.15 -19.82 6.25
N GLY A 84 4.93 -19.38 5.92
CA GLY A 84 4.32 -18.19 6.48
C GLY A 84 5.11 -16.93 6.13
N GLN A 85 5.16 -15.95 7.02
CA GLN A 85 5.88 -14.70 6.78
C GLN A 85 7.39 -14.90 6.56
N ARG A 86 7.97 -15.92 7.18
CA ARG A 86 9.40 -16.26 7.00
C ARG A 86 9.73 -16.61 5.55
N PHE A 87 8.75 -17.07 4.76
CA PHE A 87 8.94 -17.37 3.34
C PHE A 87 9.54 -16.17 2.59
N PHE A 88 8.98 -14.97 2.74
CA PHE A 88 9.50 -13.77 2.09
C PHE A 88 10.50 -12.99 2.95
N LEU A 89 10.41 -13.05 4.28
CA LEU A 89 11.42 -12.44 5.16
C LEU A 89 12.77 -13.14 5.08
N ARG A 90 12.83 -14.35 4.49
CA ARG A 90 14.10 -14.99 4.14
C ARG A 90 14.98 -14.07 3.27
N LEU A 91 14.37 -13.26 2.40
CA LEU A 91 15.08 -12.30 1.56
C LEU A 91 15.74 -11.19 2.39
N TRP A 92 15.10 -10.76 3.47
CA TRP A 92 15.68 -9.81 4.42
C TRP A 92 16.88 -10.43 5.15
N LYS A 93 16.68 -11.64 5.70
CA LYS A 93 17.71 -12.38 6.43
C LYS A 93 18.96 -12.66 5.59
N ASP A 94 18.77 -13.12 4.36
CA ASP A 94 19.86 -13.49 3.46
C ASP A 94 20.38 -12.30 2.64
N ARG A 95 19.87 -11.09 2.88
CA ARG A 95 20.32 -9.82 2.26
C ARG A 95 20.13 -9.76 0.73
N TYR A 96 19.05 -10.37 0.23
CA TYR A 96 18.59 -10.16 -1.15
C TYR A 96 17.93 -8.78 -1.35
N LEU A 97 17.58 -8.11 -0.25
CA LEU A 97 17.18 -6.72 -0.20
C LEU A 97 18.16 -5.98 0.70
N ASP A 98 18.68 -4.83 0.25
CA ASP A 98 19.55 -4.01 1.09
C ASP A 98 18.83 -3.66 2.41
N ARG A 99 19.51 -3.87 3.52
CA ARG A 99 18.94 -3.70 4.86
C ARG A 99 18.87 -2.25 5.27
N THR A 100 17.91 -1.55 4.67
CA THR A 100 17.59 -0.14 4.89
C THR A 100 16.14 -0.02 5.33
N GLU A 101 15.82 0.99 6.12
CA GLU A 101 14.45 1.34 6.53
C GLU A 101 13.48 1.33 5.34
N LYS A 102 13.87 1.96 4.22
CA LYS A 102 13.06 2.03 3.01
C LYS A 102 12.70 0.65 2.44
N ASN A 103 13.63 -0.30 2.47
CA ASN A 103 13.35 -1.66 2.00
C ASN A 103 12.59 -2.48 3.03
N ALA A 104 12.85 -2.26 4.33
CA ALA A 104 12.10 -2.89 5.40
C ALA A 104 10.61 -2.51 5.37
N GLN A 105 10.30 -1.25 5.09
CA GLN A 105 8.94 -0.75 4.91
C GLN A 105 8.15 -1.47 3.80
N LYS A 106 8.83 -2.13 2.85
CA LYS A 106 8.16 -2.89 1.79
C LYS A 106 7.46 -4.15 2.30
N PHE A 107 7.84 -4.65 3.47
CA PHE A 107 7.12 -5.75 4.11
C PHE A 107 5.85 -5.28 4.83
N PHE A 108 5.49 -4.00 4.74
CA PHE A 108 4.28 -3.47 5.34
C PHE A 108 3.42 -2.75 4.27
N SER A 109 2.11 -2.88 4.41
CA SER A 109 1.11 -2.22 3.59
C SER A 109 1.12 -0.74 3.95
N PRO A 110 1.15 0.19 2.98
CA PRO A 110 1.12 1.62 3.26
C PRO A 110 -0.15 2.10 3.97
N ARG A 111 -1.21 1.28 3.97
CA ARG A 111 -2.45 1.57 4.68
C ARG A 111 -2.37 1.26 6.17
N ASP A 112 -1.74 0.15 6.49
CA ASP A 112 -1.60 -0.32 7.86
C ASP A 112 -0.40 0.36 8.52
N GLY A 113 0.73 0.37 7.81
CA GLY A 113 1.97 0.99 8.26
C GLY A 113 2.74 0.10 9.24
N PHE A 114 4.06 0.19 9.17
CA PHE A 114 4.96 -0.63 10.00
C PHE A 114 4.91 -0.26 11.49
N ASN A 115 4.54 0.99 11.82
CA ASN A 115 4.45 1.47 13.21
C ASN A 115 3.40 0.70 14.05
N ASN A 116 2.44 0.02 13.42
CA ASN A 116 1.46 -0.81 14.14
C ASN A 116 2.06 -2.12 14.67
N TYR A 117 3.23 -2.52 14.14
CA TYR A 117 3.87 -3.80 14.42
C TYR A 117 5.06 -3.67 15.36
N ILE A 118 5.74 -2.52 15.30
CA ILE A 118 7.04 -2.35 15.93
C ILE A 118 6.88 -1.72 17.30
N PRO A 119 7.49 -2.29 18.35
CA PRO A 119 7.52 -1.69 19.68
C PRO A 119 8.18 -0.30 19.68
N GLU A 120 7.71 0.60 20.54
CA GLU A 120 8.30 1.93 20.68
C GLU A 120 9.81 1.85 20.98
N GLY A 121 10.60 2.64 20.23
CA GLY A 121 12.04 2.72 20.38
C GLY A 121 12.84 1.64 19.65
N VAL A 122 12.17 0.67 19.01
CA VAL A 122 12.81 -0.35 18.17
C VAL A 122 12.79 0.12 16.71
N SER A 123 13.92 -0.02 16.00
CA SER A 123 13.98 0.26 14.56
C SER A 123 13.34 -0.87 13.75
N VAL A 124 12.84 -0.60 12.55
CA VAL A 124 12.27 -1.65 11.69
C VAL A 124 13.30 -2.68 11.27
N GLU A 125 14.56 -2.27 11.13
CA GLU A 125 15.64 -3.19 10.79
C GLU A 125 15.97 -4.13 11.93
N GLU A 126 15.99 -3.62 13.17
CA GLU A 126 16.20 -4.42 14.38
C GLU A 126 15.02 -5.39 14.61
N TYR A 127 13.79 -4.90 14.39
CA TYR A 127 12.59 -5.71 14.51
C TYR A 127 12.58 -6.89 13.53
N LEU A 128 12.91 -6.66 12.25
CA LEU A 128 12.96 -7.72 11.23
C LEU A 128 14.22 -8.61 11.35
N ASP A 129 15.22 -8.20 12.11
CA ASP A 129 16.42 -8.98 12.40
C ASP A 129 16.23 -10.04 13.46
N ASP A 130 15.21 -9.89 14.30
CA ASP A 130 14.87 -10.81 15.35
C ASP A 130 14.20 -12.06 14.79
N TRP A 131 14.97 -12.84 14.02
CA TRP A 131 14.51 -13.96 13.21
C TRP A 131 13.77 -15.02 14.02
N ASP A 132 14.21 -15.25 15.25
CA ASP A 132 13.64 -16.27 16.13
C ASP A 132 12.23 -15.87 16.60
N ASN A 133 11.94 -14.56 16.66
CA ASN A 133 10.64 -14.01 17.03
C ASN A 133 9.75 -13.65 15.81
N ILE A 134 10.22 -13.84 14.58
CA ILE A 134 9.34 -13.74 13.40
C ILE A 134 8.29 -14.85 13.49
N GLY A 135 7.02 -14.47 13.45
CA GLY A 135 5.87 -15.36 13.55
C GLY A 135 4.60 -14.68 13.08
N PRO A 136 3.44 -15.09 13.62
CA PRO A 136 2.17 -14.47 13.27
C PRO A 136 2.17 -12.97 13.53
N SER A 137 1.64 -12.21 12.57
CA SER A 137 1.51 -10.76 12.67
C SER A 137 2.83 -10.02 12.88
N THR A 138 3.96 -10.51 12.33
CA THR A 138 5.21 -9.73 12.27
C THR A 138 5.11 -8.60 11.24
N THR A 139 4.42 -8.85 10.15
CA THR A 139 4.22 -7.91 9.05
C THR A 139 2.75 -7.85 8.68
N SER A 140 2.38 -6.89 7.83
CA SER A 140 1.01 -6.78 7.33
C SER A 140 0.67 -7.77 6.22
N TYR A 141 1.57 -8.70 5.92
CA TYR A 141 1.39 -9.68 4.85
C TYR A 141 1.46 -11.11 5.37
N ALA A 142 0.56 -11.95 4.86
CA ALA A 142 0.65 -13.39 4.95
C ALA A 142 1.59 -13.90 3.86
N GLY A 143 2.35 -14.96 4.16
CA GLY A 143 3.30 -15.56 3.24
C GLY A 143 2.97 -17.02 2.92
N PHE A 144 3.54 -17.55 1.84
CA PHE A 144 3.32 -18.92 1.41
C PHE A 144 3.51 -19.91 2.56
N ASN A 145 2.52 -20.75 2.82
CA ASN A 145 2.59 -21.76 3.85
C ASN A 145 2.16 -23.10 3.26
N SER A 146 3.10 -24.04 3.22
CA SER A 146 2.82 -25.40 2.75
C SER A 146 2.18 -26.30 3.79
N GLY A 147 2.19 -25.92 5.08
CA GLY A 147 1.77 -26.79 6.19
C GLY A 147 2.59 -28.08 6.27
N GLY A 148 3.80 -28.09 5.72
CA GLY A 148 4.62 -29.29 5.52
C GLY A 148 4.19 -30.19 4.35
N ASP A 149 3.14 -29.85 3.61
CA ASP A 149 2.70 -30.60 2.43
C ASP A 149 3.62 -30.35 1.22
N ARG A 150 4.35 -31.41 0.85
CA ARG A 150 5.25 -31.41 -0.32
C ARG A 150 4.50 -31.23 -1.64
N LEU A 151 3.24 -31.65 -1.74
CA LEU A 151 2.43 -31.48 -2.94
C LEU A 151 2.04 -30.02 -3.13
N LEU A 152 1.61 -29.35 -2.06
CA LEU A 152 1.33 -27.92 -2.07
C LEU A 152 2.57 -27.11 -2.47
N ARG A 153 3.74 -27.43 -1.92
CA ARG A 153 5.00 -26.77 -2.28
C ARG A 153 5.39 -26.96 -3.75
N ARG A 154 5.05 -28.10 -4.37
CA ARG A 154 5.28 -28.32 -5.81
C ARG A 154 4.41 -27.42 -6.69
N LYS A 155 3.29 -26.90 -6.19
CA LYS A 155 2.43 -25.98 -6.97
C LYS A 155 3.15 -24.68 -7.32
N LEU A 156 4.07 -24.21 -6.47
CA LEU A 156 4.93 -23.05 -6.76
C LEU A 156 5.64 -23.13 -8.12
N VAL A 157 5.92 -24.35 -8.61
CA VAL A 157 6.55 -24.57 -9.91
C VAL A 157 5.56 -25.06 -10.97
N LYS A 158 4.61 -25.92 -10.57
CA LYS A 158 3.67 -26.55 -11.51
C LYS A 158 2.50 -25.67 -11.93
N ASP A 159 2.10 -24.75 -11.07
CA ASP A 159 0.92 -23.92 -11.24
C ASP A 159 1.15 -22.52 -10.62
N PRO A 160 2.18 -21.79 -11.08
CA PRO A 160 2.64 -20.60 -10.40
C PRO A 160 1.61 -19.45 -10.42
N GLY A 161 0.84 -19.33 -11.51
CA GLY A 161 -0.19 -18.29 -11.66
C GLY A 161 -1.46 -18.49 -10.82
N ASN A 162 -1.65 -19.66 -10.21
CA ASN A 162 -2.77 -19.92 -9.29
C ASN A 162 -2.30 -20.21 -7.85
N THR A 163 -0.98 -20.15 -7.60
CA THR A 163 -0.42 -20.37 -6.27
C THR A 163 -0.07 -19.04 -5.64
N VAL A 164 -0.88 -18.59 -4.67
CA VAL A 164 -0.61 -17.34 -3.95
C VAL A 164 0.58 -17.55 -3.01
N ILE A 165 1.54 -16.63 -3.05
CA ILE A 165 2.76 -16.67 -2.24
C ILE A 165 2.85 -15.55 -1.22
N MET A 166 2.06 -14.49 -1.40
CA MET A 166 2.00 -13.34 -0.52
C MET A 166 0.62 -12.70 -0.63
N SER A 167 0.01 -12.32 0.48
CA SER A 167 -1.23 -11.52 0.49
C SER A 167 -1.23 -10.55 1.66
N ASP A 168 -2.16 -9.61 1.70
CA ASP A 168 -2.49 -8.93 2.97
C ASP A 168 -2.81 -9.99 4.03
N ALA A 169 -2.38 -9.76 5.28
CA ALA A 169 -2.56 -10.69 6.39
C ALA A 169 -4.01 -10.75 6.91
N TYR A 170 -4.81 -9.75 6.57
CA TYR A 170 -6.23 -9.61 6.88
C TYR A 170 -6.81 -8.58 5.89
N LEU A 171 -8.08 -8.20 6.07
CA LEU A 171 -8.70 -7.11 5.29
C LEU A 171 -8.10 -5.75 5.70
N VAL A 172 -6.91 -5.45 5.16
CA VAL A 172 -6.21 -4.19 5.40
C VAL A 172 -6.90 -3.04 4.67
N HIS A 173 -7.23 -3.24 3.38
CA HIS A 173 -7.90 -2.25 2.53
C HIS A 173 -9.41 -2.24 2.73
N ARG A 174 -10.09 -1.16 2.30
CA ARG A 174 -11.51 -0.97 2.63
C ARG A 174 -12.42 -2.04 2.03
N ASN A 175 -12.08 -2.56 0.86
CA ASN A 175 -12.97 -3.42 0.08
C ASN A 175 -12.25 -4.52 -0.70
N ALA A 176 -10.97 -4.77 -0.42
CA ALA A 176 -10.21 -5.77 -1.14
C ALA A 176 -9.05 -6.35 -0.31
N ILE A 177 -8.66 -7.58 -0.64
CA ILE A 177 -7.35 -8.14 -0.27
C ILE A 177 -6.45 -8.11 -1.49
N VAL A 178 -5.26 -7.51 -1.33
CA VAL A 178 -4.19 -7.57 -2.32
C VAL A 178 -3.42 -8.86 -2.12
N TYR A 179 -3.12 -9.57 -3.21
CA TYR A 179 -2.30 -10.77 -3.17
C TYR A 179 -1.43 -10.92 -4.41
N MET A 180 -0.42 -11.77 -4.32
CA MET A 180 0.54 -12.05 -5.37
C MET A 180 0.75 -13.55 -5.54
N THR A 181 0.73 -13.99 -6.79
CA THR A 181 0.95 -15.39 -7.21
C THR A 181 2.43 -15.67 -7.47
N ALA A 182 2.80 -16.96 -7.55
CA ALA A 182 4.20 -17.38 -7.66
C ALA A 182 4.87 -17.00 -9.00
N ASP A 183 4.10 -16.61 -10.01
CA ASP A 183 4.59 -15.98 -11.24
C ASP A 183 4.82 -14.46 -11.11
N GLY A 184 4.57 -13.88 -9.93
CA GLY A 184 4.78 -12.47 -9.63
C GLY A 184 3.61 -11.57 -10.03
N ALA A 185 2.51 -12.13 -10.55
CA ALA A 185 1.32 -11.36 -10.85
C ALA A 185 0.62 -10.94 -9.55
N THR A 186 0.21 -9.68 -9.48
CA THR A 186 -0.52 -9.12 -8.33
C THR A 186 -1.99 -8.95 -8.67
N HIS A 187 -2.86 -9.26 -7.73
CA HIS A 187 -4.30 -9.30 -7.88
C HIS A 187 -4.98 -8.59 -6.71
N ARG A 188 -6.23 -8.19 -6.92
CA ARG A 188 -7.12 -7.67 -5.88
C ARG A 188 -8.34 -8.56 -5.81
N LEU A 189 -8.56 -9.21 -4.69
CA LEU A 189 -9.79 -9.90 -4.40
C LEU A 189 -10.78 -8.87 -3.82
N LEU A 190 -11.74 -8.43 -4.62
CA LEU A 190 -12.78 -7.53 -4.13
C LEU A 190 -13.72 -8.31 -3.21
N ILE A 191 -14.06 -7.74 -2.05
CA ILE A 191 -14.98 -8.36 -1.10
C ILE A 191 -16.38 -8.56 -1.71
N ALA A 192 -16.81 -7.63 -2.57
CA ALA A 192 -18.06 -7.76 -3.32
C ALA A 192 -18.08 -8.98 -4.24
N ASP A 193 -16.99 -9.20 -5.00
CA ASP A 193 -16.86 -10.35 -5.91
C ASP A 193 -16.83 -11.67 -5.11
N LEU A 194 -16.16 -11.66 -3.95
CA LEU A 194 -16.13 -12.82 -3.06
C LEU A 194 -17.53 -13.13 -2.50
N ALA A 195 -18.24 -12.12 -2.00
CA ALA A 195 -19.60 -12.23 -1.46
C ALA A 195 -20.57 -12.79 -2.51
N GLU A 196 -20.53 -12.28 -3.73
CA GLU A 196 -21.32 -12.79 -4.85
C GLU A 196 -20.98 -14.27 -5.14
N ARG A 197 -19.69 -14.62 -5.18
CA ARG A 197 -19.23 -15.98 -5.46
C ARG A 197 -19.67 -16.98 -4.41
N VAL A 198 -19.70 -16.60 -3.14
CA VAL A 198 -20.10 -17.49 -2.04
C VAL A 198 -21.60 -17.42 -1.73
N GLY A 199 -22.34 -16.49 -2.36
CA GLY A 199 -23.76 -16.28 -2.14
C GLY A 199 -24.09 -15.72 -0.76
N MET A 200 -23.23 -14.85 -0.23
CA MET A 200 -23.34 -14.26 1.11
C MET A 200 -23.54 -12.75 1.03
N ASP A 201 -24.16 -12.15 2.04
CA ASP A 201 -24.13 -10.69 2.20
C ASP A 201 -22.71 -10.22 2.51
N ILE A 202 -22.34 -9.02 2.06
CA ILE A 202 -21.05 -8.41 2.36
C ILE A 202 -20.90 -8.22 3.86
N ASP A 203 -21.94 -7.79 4.56
CA ASP A 203 -21.86 -7.53 6.01
C ASP A 203 -21.61 -8.84 6.78
N GLU A 204 -22.30 -9.93 6.41
CA GLU A 204 -22.07 -11.26 6.99
C GLU A 204 -20.65 -11.78 6.70
N LEU A 205 -20.15 -11.57 5.48
CA LEU A 205 -18.79 -11.95 5.10
C LEU A 205 -17.73 -11.17 5.88
N LEU A 206 -17.97 -9.88 6.13
CA LEU A 206 -17.08 -9.04 6.94
C LEU A 206 -17.11 -9.43 8.41
N GLU A 207 -18.27 -9.81 8.95
CA GLU A 207 -18.40 -10.32 10.32
C GLU A 207 -17.67 -11.66 10.54
N MET A 208 -17.68 -12.54 9.53
CA MET A 208 -16.93 -13.79 9.58
C MET A 208 -15.41 -13.59 9.60
N GLY A 209 -14.94 -12.44 9.10
CA GLY A 209 -13.53 -12.15 8.92
C GLY A 209 -12.93 -12.91 7.73
N LEU A 210 -11.99 -12.25 7.04
CA LEU A 210 -11.25 -12.85 5.94
C LEU A 210 -9.78 -13.01 6.35
N GLU A 211 -9.48 -14.19 6.90
CA GLU A 211 -8.13 -14.56 7.33
C GLU A 211 -7.51 -15.51 6.29
N PRO A 212 -6.37 -15.13 5.67
CA PRO A 212 -5.63 -16.03 4.79
C PRO A 212 -5.11 -17.26 5.54
N GLY A 213 -5.28 -18.44 4.96
CA GLY A 213 -4.96 -19.70 5.60
C GLY A 213 -5.73 -20.89 4.99
N PRO A 214 -5.37 -22.14 5.30
CA PRO A 214 -5.98 -23.33 4.69
C PRO A 214 -7.50 -23.41 4.77
N GLY A 215 -8.10 -22.81 5.82
CA GLY A 215 -9.54 -22.75 6.04
C GLY A 215 -10.24 -21.53 5.40
N CYS A 216 -9.51 -20.67 4.69
CA CYS A 216 -10.06 -19.43 4.15
C CYS A 216 -11.22 -19.71 3.17
N ILE A 217 -12.27 -18.89 3.26
CA ILE A 217 -13.41 -18.96 2.35
C ILE A 217 -13.02 -18.60 0.91
N ALA A 218 -12.05 -17.69 0.76
CA ALA A 218 -11.42 -17.41 -0.51
C ALA A 218 -10.37 -18.49 -0.84
N GLU A 219 -10.63 -19.29 -1.88
CA GLU A 219 -9.80 -20.44 -2.21
C GLU A 219 -8.37 -20.05 -2.57
N GLU A 220 -8.19 -18.87 -3.17
CA GLU A 220 -6.90 -18.32 -3.58
C GLU A 220 -6.00 -18.05 -2.37
N LEU A 221 -6.58 -17.65 -1.24
CA LEU A 221 -5.84 -17.30 -0.04
C LEU A 221 -5.49 -18.51 0.83
N ARG A 222 -5.81 -19.74 0.39
CA ARG A 222 -5.54 -20.97 1.15
C ARG A 222 -4.08 -21.41 1.16
N THR A 223 -3.26 -20.86 0.27
CA THR A 223 -1.83 -21.22 0.14
C THR A 223 -0.89 -20.30 0.92
N VAL A 224 -1.42 -19.27 1.56
CA VAL A 224 -0.69 -18.34 2.40
C VAL A 224 -1.23 -18.39 3.81
N SER A 225 -0.40 -18.01 4.78
CA SER A 225 -0.79 -17.95 6.18
C SER A 225 -0.14 -16.74 6.84
N ASN A 226 -0.88 -16.14 7.76
CA ASN A 226 -0.30 -15.23 8.72
C ASN A 226 0.40 -16.02 9.85
N ASP A 227 -0.04 -17.25 10.16
CA ASP A 227 0.51 -18.13 11.21
C ASP A 227 1.99 -18.51 11.06
#